data_AF-W7FHB8-F1
#
_entry.id   AF-W7FHB8-F1
#
_cell.length_a   1.000
_cell.length_b   1.000
_cell.length_c   1.000
_cell.angle_alpha   90.00
_cell.angle_beta   90.00
_cell.angle_gamma   90.00
#
_symmetry.space_group_name_H-M   'P 1'
#
loop_
_entity.id
_entity.type
_entity.pdbx_description
1 polymer ?
#
loop_
_entity_poly.entity_id
_entity_poly.type
_entity_poly.pdbx_seq_one_letter_code
_entity_poly.pdbx_strand_id
1 'polypeptide(L)'
;MDNRTSDNIKPESLSKQNDYENMNQCNNEENVLNRTKELNEEHIVEEILVNKQKPLWCKDNVTEEEHRHFFHFLNKNKSYNEDNKSYLYNMLYKTDAPLSIKSVFYIPEEAPSRLFQQSNDIEISLYCKKVLVKKNADNIIPKWLYFVKGVIDCEDMPLNISRENMQDSSLINKLSRVVVSKILKTLEREADINEEKYLKFYKNYNYNLKEGVLEDSNKNHYKNSLMNLLRFYSINQNKFISLKQYVNNFRNNQKNIYYFSANDKNVALNSPYMEPFKKQNIDVLLLLEEIDEFVLMNLQTYKDAKFVSIDTSQNEDFDEAVLNTNKNDNEKKQSIFFNDEQKKELQAYFKQVLGSKCSDVKFSERLTTSPAVVTGFLSPTLRKVMKATMKNSDFNDNTNNSNNMNMFQNLPATLELNPSHTIVTSIYHLKNTNQEVAKLLVQQLYDNACIAAGILEDPRSLLSKLNELLLLTARYAYHYEKKDIQENTKDQPIDVKDNTMAIDNIVNTKENNTNDDSVMKEAQSSNL
;
A
#
# COMPACT_ATOMS: atom_id res chain seq x y z
N MET A 1 46.03 -5.76 58.15
CA MET A 1 45.08 -6.87 57.95
C MET A 1 44.96 -7.10 56.47
N ASP A 2 45.89 -7.84 55.84
CA ASP A 2 46.20 -9.29 55.98
C ASP A 2 45.28 -10.13 55.06
N ASN A 3 45.73 -11.11 54.27
CA ASN A 3 47.11 -11.61 54.03
C ASN A 3 47.27 -12.30 52.65
N ARG A 4 48.46 -12.10 52.03
CA ARG A 4 49.32 -13.05 51.24
C ARG A 4 48.75 -14.06 50.21
N THR A 5 49.49 -14.14 49.08
CA THR A 5 49.82 -15.32 48.22
C THR A 5 48.69 -16.12 47.53
N SER A 6 48.83 -16.67 46.32
CA SER A 6 49.72 -16.46 45.14
C SER A 6 49.09 -17.23 43.93
N ASP A 7 49.65 -17.57 42.76
CA ASP A 7 51.02 -17.56 42.19
C ASP A 7 51.00 -17.73 40.65
N ASN A 8 52.14 -17.50 39.96
CA ASN A 8 52.48 -17.98 38.59
C ASN A 8 51.58 -17.54 37.38
N ILE A 9 52.01 -17.35 36.11
CA ILE A 9 53.28 -17.59 35.37
C ILE A 9 53.68 -16.36 34.51
N LYS A 10 55.00 -16.19 34.31
CA LYS A 10 55.76 -15.33 33.37
C LYS A 10 55.07 -14.77 32.09
N PRO A 11 55.42 -13.52 31.71
CA PRO A 11 55.81 -13.14 30.35
C PRO A 11 57.34 -13.22 30.17
N GLU A 12 57.83 -13.45 28.94
CA GLU A 12 59.27 -13.38 28.65
C GLU A 12 59.74 -11.96 28.30
N SER A 13 60.94 -11.62 28.76
CA SER A 13 61.69 -10.40 28.44
C SER A 13 63.19 -10.70 28.59
N LEU A 14 64.01 -9.91 27.88
CA LEU A 14 65.47 -9.61 28.04
C LEU A 14 65.97 -9.28 26.61
N SER A 15 66.28 -8.02 26.26
CA SER A 15 67.49 -7.24 26.61
C SER A 15 68.75 -7.80 25.92
N LYS A 16 69.76 -7.05 25.46
CA LYS A 16 70.13 -5.63 25.40
C LYS A 16 71.55 -5.64 24.79
N GLN A 17 71.85 -4.69 23.90
CA GLN A 17 73.12 -3.96 23.74
C GLN A 17 74.48 -4.58 24.18
N ASN A 18 75.44 -4.45 23.25
CA ASN A 18 76.89 -4.23 23.43
C ASN A 18 77.72 -5.42 23.98
N ASP A 19 78.94 -5.72 23.51
CA ASP A 19 80.07 -4.80 23.25
C ASP A 19 80.99 -5.23 22.06
N TYR A 20 82.13 -4.54 21.90
CA TYR A 20 83.11 -4.67 20.82
C TYR A 20 84.12 -5.84 21.04
N GLU A 21 84.58 -6.51 19.97
CA GLU A 21 85.94 -6.29 19.39
C GLU A 21 86.40 -7.33 18.32
N ASN A 22 87.20 -6.80 17.38
CA ASN A 22 88.37 -7.40 16.68
C ASN A 22 88.29 -8.45 15.53
N MET A 23 89.24 -8.25 14.58
CA MET A 23 89.72 -9.10 13.47
C MET A 23 88.69 -9.53 12.37
N ASN A 24 88.91 -9.30 11.07
CA ASN A 24 90.18 -9.27 10.31
C ASN A 24 90.24 -8.21 9.21
N GLN A 25 91.46 -7.95 8.70
CA GLN A 25 91.75 -7.06 7.57
C GLN A 25 91.65 -7.80 6.22
N CYS A 26 91.03 -7.19 5.20
CA CYS A 26 91.51 -7.09 3.81
C CYS A 26 90.49 -6.40 2.88
N ASN A 27 90.92 -6.03 1.66
CA ASN A 27 90.12 -5.56 0.51
C ASN A 27 89.37 -4.21 0.72
N ASN A 28 90.09 -3.10 0.53
CA ASN A 28 89.59 -1.75 0.82
C ASN A 28 89.25 -0.89 -0.43
N GLU A 29 89.29 -1.45 -1.65
CA GLU A 29 89.16 -0.67 -2.90
C GLU A 29 87.79 -0.82 -3.60
N GLU A 30 87.15 -2.00 -3.59
CA GLU A 30 85.82 -2.19 -4.21
C GLU A 30 84.71 -1.41 -3.47
N ASN A 31 84.81 -1.29 -2.15
CA ASN A 31 83.80 -0.60 -1.33
C ASN A 31 83.70 0.90 -1.60
N VAL A 32 84.74 1.55 -2.14
CA VAL A 32 84.68 2.98 -2.51
C VAL A 32 83.87 3.18 -3.79
N LEU A 33 83.97 2.23 -4.74
CA LEU A 33 83.27 2.28 -6.02
C LEU A 33 81.78 1.92 -5.92
N ASN A 34 81.41 1.01 -5.00
CA ASN A 34 80.01 0.73 -4.70
C ASN A 34 79.35 1.88 -3.93
N ARG A 35 80.02 2.43 -2.91
CA ARG A 35 79.50 3.55 -2.11
C ARG A 35 79.38 4.87 -2.87
N THR A 36 79.94 4.97 -4.07
CA THR A 36 79.73 6.09 -5.02
C THR A 36 78.68 5.79 -6.10
N LYS A 37 78.16 4.56 -6.19
CA LYS A 37 76.99 4.20 -7.01
C LYS A 37 75.68 4.26 -6.24
N GLU A 38 75.69 3.89 -4.96
CA GLU A 38 74.51 3.93 -4.07
C GLU A 38 74.02 5.35 -3.70
N LEU A 39 74.73 6.41 -4.14
CA LEU A 39 74.38 7.80 -3.82
C LEU A 39 73.60 8.54 -4.93
N ASN A 40 73.35 7.89 -6.07
CA ASN A 40 72.58 8.46 -7.19
C ASN A 40 71.32 7.63 -7.53
N GLU A 41 70.70 6.98 -6.55
CA GLU A 41 69.29 6.60 -6.70
C GLU A 41 68.43 7.87 -6.61
N GLU A 42 68.05 8.42 -7.76
CA GLU A 42 67.01 9.45 -7.84
C GLU A 42 65.71 8.84 -7.29
N HIS A 43 65.34 9.20 -6.07
CA HIS A 43 64.04 8.86 -5.50
C HIS A 43 62.94 9.55 -6.34
N ILE A 44 62.38 8.81 -7.30
CA ILE A 44 61.24 9.26 -8.11
C ILE A 44 60.01 9.34 -7.20
N VAL A 45 59.78 10.52 -6.63
CA VAL A 45 58.57 10.83 -5.86
C VAL A 45 57.41 11.05 -6.84
N GLU A 46 56.72 9.96 -7.20
CA GLU A 46 55.51 10.04 -8.01
C GLU A 46 54.36 10.66 -7.20
N GLU A 47 53.96 11.89 -7.53
CA GLU A 47 52.81 12.56 -6.90
C GLU A 47 51.48 11.95 -7.37
N ILE A 48 51.09 10.82 -6.76
CA ILE A 48 49.85 10.12 -7.06
C ILE A 48 48.64 11.00 -6.65
N LEU A 49 47.84 11.44 -7.63
CA LEU A 49 46.59 12.15 -7.38
C LEU A 49 45.56 11.25 -6.67
N VAL A 50 45.51 11.38 -5.33
CA VAL A 50 44.63 10.60 -4.44
C VAL A 50 43.15 10.85 -4.74
N ASN A 51 42.73 12.12 -4.86
CA ASN A 51 41.34 12.45 -5.16
C ASN A 51 41.15 12.84 -6.63
N LYS A 52 40.77 11.87 -7.45
CA LYS A 52 40.44 12.06 -8.87
C LYS A 52 39.03 12.65 -9.10
N GLN A 53 38.17 12.68 -8.08
CA GLN A 53 36.78 13.14 -8.20
C GLN A 53 36.64 14.62 -7.81
N LYS A 54 36.41 15.48 -8.80
CA LYS A 54 36.14 16.92 -8.57
C LYS A 54 34.74 17.12 -7.94
N PRO A 55 34.55 18.10 -7.03
CA PRO A 55 33.25 18.44 -6.43
C PRO A 55 32.20 18.87 -7.47
N LEU A 56 31.31 17.96 -7.87
CA LEU A 56 30.29 18.23 -8.90
C LEU A 56 29.33 19.35 -8.49
N TRP A 57 28.92 19.39 -7.22
CA TRP A 57 28.02 20.40 -6.66
C TRP A 57 28.57 21.84 -6.72
N CYS A 58 29.86 22.02 -6.98
CA CYS A 58 30.48 23.33 -7.16
C CYS A 58 30.38 23.86 -8.61
N LYS A 59 30.21 23.01 -9.62
CA LYS A 59 30.11 23.43 -11.03
C LYS A 59 28.80 24.16 -11.32
N ASP A 60 28.81 25.10 -12.27
CA ASP A 60 27.61 25.86 -12.66
C ASP A 60 26.82 25.15 -13.76
N ASN A 61 27.52 24.59 -14.74
CA ASN A 61 26.97 23.66 -15.72
C ASN A 61 27.56 22.26 -15.49
N VAL A 62 26.72 21.24 -15.60
CA VAL A 62 27.06 19.82 -15.43
C VAL A 62 26.33 19.04 -16.53
N THR A 63 27.00 18.09 -17.18
CA THR A 63 26.35 17.25 -18.20
C THR A 63 25.75 15.99 -17.58
N GLU A 64 24.85 15.33 -18.31
CA GLU A 64 24.22 14.09 -17.84
C GLU A 64 25.26 12.97 -17.65
N GLU A 65 26.34 12.95 -18.44
CA GLU A 65 27.50 12.05 -18.30
C GLU A 65 28.21 12.28 -16.96
N GLU A 66 28.41 13.54 -16.58
CA GLU A 66 29.05 13.88 -15.31
C GLU A 66 28.16 13.54 -14.11
N HIS A 67 26.85 13.75 -14.23
CA HIS A 67 25.87 13.30 -13.24
C HIS A 67 25.85 11.76 -13.12
N ARG A 68 25.84 11.02 -14.24
CA ARG A 68 25.91 9.53 -14.24
C ARG A 68 27.20 9.04 -13.59
N HIS A 69 28.36 9.56 -14.00
CA HIS A 69 29.66 9.20 -13.42
C HIS A 69 29.73 9.50 -11.90
N PHE A 70 29.19 10.63 -11.45
CA PHE A 70 29.19 10.97 -10.03
C PHE A 70 28.18 10.16 -9.21
N PHE A 71 27.02 9.84 -9.78
CA PHE A 71 26.07 8.90 -9.15
C PHE A 71 26.70 7.51 -9.00
N HIS A 72 27.37 6.99 -10.04
CA HIS A 72 28.16 5.77 -9.95
C HIS A 72 29.27 5.89 -8.88
N PHE A 73 30.01 7.00 -8.84
CA PHE A 73 31.03 7.27 -7.81
C PHE A 73 30.49 7.15 -6.38
N LEU A 74 29.30 7.69 -6.10
CA LEU A 74 28.65 7.57 -4.78
C LEU A 74 28.24 6.13 -4.45
N ASN A 75 27.92 5.31 -5.46
CA ASN A 75 27.36 3.97 -5.30
C ASN A 75 28.35 2.81 -5.51
N LYS A 76 29.64 3.08 -5.76
CA LYS A 76 30.71 2.14 -6.17
C LYS A 76 30.83 0.77 -5.46
N ASN A 77 30.19 0.58 -4.30
CA ASN A 77 30.21 -0.67 -3.53
C ASN A 77 28.83 -1.35 -3.47
N LYS A 78 27.96 -1.15 -4.48
CA LYS A 78 26.55 -1.58 -4.48
C LYS A 78 26.07 -2.13 -5.83
N SER A 79 24.89 -2.76 -5.83
CA SER A 79 24.22 -3.31 -7.02
C SER A 79 23.74 -2.28 -8.05
N TYR A 80 24.07 -1.00 -7.88
CA TYR A 80 23.90 0.04 -8.90
C TYR A 80 25.12 0.18 -9.83
N ASN A 81 26.14 -0.69 -9.69
CA ASN A 81 27.35 -0.74 -10.52
C ASN A 81 27.15 -1.41 -11.90
N GLU A 82 25.93 -1.75 -12.29
CA GLU A 82 25.60 -2.29 -13.61
C GLU A 82 25.33 -1.14 -14.58
N ASP A 83 25.90 -1.17 -15.80
CA ASP A 83 25.86 -0.03 -16.76
C ASP A 83 24.45 0.48 -17.10
N ASN A 84 23.43 -0.35 -16.91
CA ASN A 84 22.01 -0.02 -17.13
C ASN A 84 21.32 0.67 -15.94
N LYS A 85 21.97 0.83 -14.77
CA LYS A 85 21.32 1.32 -13.55
C LYS A 85 21.73 2.75 -13.18
N SER A 86 20.76 3.65 -13.24
CA SER A 86 20.95 5.10 -13.06
C SER A 86 20.03 5.68 -11.98
N TYR A 87 19.96 7.00 -11.91
CA TYR A 87 18.94 7.76 -11.19
C TYR A 87 17.75 8.09 -12.10
N LEU A 88 16.57 8.24 -11.51
CA LEU A 88 15.39 8.78 -12.17
C LEU A 88 15.37 10.32 -12.16
N TYR A 89 15.90 10.92 -11.09
CA TYR A 89 16.04 12.37 -10.93
C TYR A 89 17.42 12.73 -10.36
N ASN A 90 18.05 13.76 -10.93
CA ASN A 90 19.12 14.51 -10.29
C ASN A 90 18.55 15.86 -9.79
N MET A 91 19.20 16.45 -8.79
CA MET A 91 18.82 17.76 -8.23
C MET A 91 20.08 18.53 -7.83
N LEU A 92 20.62 19.33 -8.75
CA LEU A 92 21.63 20.34 -8.40
C LEU A 92 20.93 21.54 -7.71
N TYR A 93 21.48 22.00 -6.60
CA TYR A 93 20.97 23.14 -5.85
C TYR A 93 22.11 23.98 -5.28
N LYS A 94 22.04 25.29 -5.50
CA LYS A 94 22.89 26.31 -4.90
C LYS A 94 22.00 27.40 -4.33
N THR A 95 22.36 27.94 -3.17
CA THR A 95 21.84 29.20 -2.64
C THR A 95 22.83 29.79 -1.64
N ASP A 96 22.82 31.10 -1.47
CA ASP A 96 23.57 31.81 -0.42
C ASP A 96 22.66 32.37 0.69
N ALA A 97 21.35 32.16 0.56
CA ALA A 97 20.34 32.51 1.57
C ALA A 97 19.27 31.40 1.71
N PRO A 98 18.74 31.12 2.92
CA PRO A 98 19.09 31.74 4.20
C PRO A 98 20.33 31.14 4.86
N LEU A 99 21.07 30.29 4.14
CA LEU A 99 22.38 29.69 4.45
C LEU A 99 23.13 29.52 3.11
N SER A 100 24.47 29.52 3.09
CA SER A 100 25.23 29.11 1.90
C SER A 100 25.29 27.59 1.81
N ILE A 101 24.57 27.06 0.82
CA ILE A 101 24.38 25.63 0.56
C ILE A 101 24.66 25.35 -0.91
N LYS A 102 25.56 24.41 -1.18
CA LYS A 102 25.80 23.82 -2.50
C LYS A 102 25.63 22.31 -2.38
N SER A 103 24.65 21.75 -3.07
CA SER A 103 24.27 20.34 -2.91
C SER A 103 23.90 19.69 -4.23
N VAL A 104 24.13 18.38 -4.33
CA VAL A 104 23.58 17.56 -5.41
C VAL A 104 22.94 16.31 -4.83
N PHE A 105 21.70 16.05 -5.23
CA PHE A 105 20.94 14.86 -4.84
C PHE A 105 20.57 14.02 -6.06
N TYR A 106 20.37 12.73 -5.81
CA TYR A 106 19.92 11.74 -6.78
C TYR A 106 18.86 10.85 -6.15
N ILE A 107 17.85 10.50 -6.93
CA ILE A 107 16.86 9.49 -6.59
C ILE A 107 17.11 8.30 -7.53
N PRO A 108 17.55 7.13 -7.03
CA PRO A 108 17.80 5.95 -7.86
C PRO A 108 16.58 5.58 -8.72
N GLU A 109 16.80 4.92 -9.84
CA GLU A 109 15.71 4.47 -10.69
C GLU A 109 14.95 3.28 -10.09
N GLU A 110 15.68 2.34 -9.48
CA GLU A 110 15.15 1.21 -8.72
C GLU A 110 15.21 1.50 -7.22
N ALA A 111 14.08 1.36 -6.53
CA ALA A 111 14.07 1.29 -5.06
C ALA A 111 14.70 -0.03 -4.57
N PRO A 112 15.48 -0.03 -3.48
CA PRO A 112 15.92 -1.28 -2.86
C PRO A 112 14.71 -2.12 -2.40
N SER A 113 14.82 -3.44 -2.52
CA SER A 113 13.73 -4.33 -2.11
C SER A 113 13.52 -4.29 -0.60
N ARG A 114 12.34 -3.82 -0.16
CA ARG A 114 11.94 -3.73 1.25
C ARG A 114 12.03 -5.06 2.01
N LEU A 115 11.96 -6.20 1.31
CA LEU A 115 12.09 -7.54 1.91
C LEU A 115 13.54 -7.92 2.25
N PHE A 116 14.53 -7.27 1.63
CA PHE A 116 15.96 -7.58 1.80
C PHE A 116 16.76 -6.42 2.40
N GLN A 117 16.12 -5.29 2.68
CA GLN A 117 16.77 -4.11 3.25
C GLN A 117 16.86 -4.22 4.78
N GLN A 118 18.09 -4.36 5.29
CA GLN A 118 18.38 -4.49 6.72
C GLN A 118 18.38 -3.16 7.48
N SER A 119 18.67 -2.04 6.81
CA SER A 119 18.77 -0.70 7.42
C SER A 119 18.31 0.41 6.47
N ASN A 120 17.72 1.47 7.03
CA ASN A 120 17.33 2.70 6.33
C ASN A 120 18.39 3.79 6.54
N ASP A 121 19.63 3.51 6.16
CA ASP A 121 20.77 4.41 6.36
C ASP A 121 20.73 5.62 5.40
N ILE A 122 21.01 6.81 5.94
CA ILE A 122 21.11 8.04 5.14
C ILE A 122 22.42 8.07 4.35
N GLU A 123 22.32 8.10 3.03
CA GLU A 123 23.44 8.11 2.07
C GLU A 123 23.67 9.49 1.43
N ILE A 124 23.42 10.53 2.22
CA ILE A 124 23.80 11.90 1.91
C ILE A 124 24.95 12.28 2.83
N SER A 125 26.08 12.69 2.26
CA SER A 125 27.24 13.16 3.02
C SER A 125 27.21 14.67 3.22
N LEU A 126 27.52 15.10 4.44
CA LEU A 126 27.64 16.50 4.84
C LEU A 126 29.11 16.95 4.76
N TYR A 127 29.33 18.07 4.08
CA TYR A 127 30.58 18.77 3.93
C TYR A 127 30.44 20.23 4.42
N CYS A 128 31.57 20.85 4.73
CA CYS A 128 31.71 22.30 4.85
C CYS A 128 32.96 22.73 4.06
N LYS A 129 32.80 23.68 3.14
CA LYS A 129 33.88 24.21 2.30
C LYS A 129 34.66 23.09 1.60
N LYS A 130 33.93 22.08 1.11
CA LYS A 130 34.42 20.85 0.45
C LYS A 130 35.21 19.88 1.35
N VAL A 131 35.27 20.11 2.67
CA VAL A 131 35.82 19.16 3.66
C VAL A 131 34.68 18.29 4.21
N LEU A 132 34.86 16.97 4.26
CA LEU A 132 33.85 16.03 4.77
C LEU A 132 33.68 16.20 6.29
N VAL A 133 32.46 16.53 6.74
CA VAL A 133 32.10 16.66 8.15
C VAL A 133 31.42 15.39 8.67
N LYS A 134 30.48 14.81 7.92
CA LYS A 134 29.80 13.55 8.30
C LYS A 134 29.37 12.75 7.06
N LYS A 135 29.71 11.45 7.03
CA LYS A 135 29.38 10.56 5.91
C LYS A 135 27.87 10.34 5.70
N ASN A 136 27.11 10.27 6.79
CA ASN A 136 25.66 10.02 6.78
C ASN A 136 24.96 11.19 7.48
N ALA A 137 24.15 11.97 6.77
CA ALA A 137 23.48 13.18 7.27
C ALA A 137 22.12 12.91 7.94
N ASP A 138 22.06 11.86 8.75
CA ASP A 138 20.97 11.45 9.66
C ASP A 138 20.25 12.57 10.43
N ASN A 139 20.97 13.58 10.95
CA ASN A 139 20.39 14.71 11.68
C ASN A 139 19.76 15.78 10.76
N ILE A 140 19.96 15.69 9.44
CA ILE A 140 19.53 16.69 8.45
C ILE A 140 18.45 16.11 7.53
N ILE A 141 18.62 14.85 7.11
CA ILE A 141 17.72 14.13 6.23
C ILE A 141 16.91 13.13 7.08
N PRO A 142 15.58 13.26 7.15
CA PRO A 142 14.75 12.36 7.95
C PRO A 142 14.76 10.95 7.35
N LYS A 143 14.46 9.94 8.17
CA LYS A 143 14.64 8.53 7.77
C LYS A 143 13.81 8.14 6.55
N TRP A 144 12.62 8.70 6.39
CA TRP A 144 11.78 8.50 5.20
C TRP A 144 12.36 9.07 3.89
N LEU A 145 13.53 9.73 3.90
CA LEU A 145 14.29 10.11 2.69
C LEU A 145 15.60 9.31 2.50
N TYR A 146 15.80 8.16 3.18
CA TYR A 146 17.03 7.33 3.03
C TYR A 146 17.35 6.93 1.57
N PHE A 147 16.34 6.87 0.71
CA PHE A 147 16.50 6.52 -0.70
C PHE A 147 17.25 7.58 -1.50
N VAL A 148 17.25 8.85 -1.05
CA VAL A 148 17.96 9.94 -1.70
C VAL A 148 19.47 9.79 -1.43
N LYS A 149 20.28 9.82 -2.48
CA LYS A 149 21.75 9.74 -2.43
C LYS A 149 22.35 11.10 -2.77
N GLY A 150 23.47 11.51 -2.17
CA GLY A 150 24.06 12.80 -2.56
C GLY A 150 25.04 13.45 -1.60
N VAL A 151 25.21 14.76 -1.78
CA VAL A 151 26.13 15.61 -1.02
C VAL A 151 25.45 16.94 -0.67
N ILE A 152 25.63 17.37 0.58
CA ILE A 152 25.34 18.73 1.08
C ILE A 152 26.67 19.35 1.47
N ASP A 153 27.07 20.46 0.87
CA ASP A 153 28.20 21.30 1.29
C ASP A 153 27.64 22.63 1.79
N CYS A 154 27.80 22.92 3.08
CA CYS A 154 27.25 24.11 3.71
C CYS A 154 28.37 24.92 4.37
N GLU A 155 28.64 26.11 3.87
CA GLU A 155 29.81 26.91 4.26
C GLU A 155 29.66 27.60 5.63
N ASP A 156 28.43 27.67 6.14
CA ASP A 156 28.07 28.19 7.47
C ASP A 156 28.28 27.16 8.60
N MET A 157 28.50 25.88 8.27
CA MET A 157 28.67 24.82 9.27
C MET A 157 30.04 24.89 9.97
N PRO A 158 30.11 24.94 11.31
CA PRO A 158 31.38 24.87 12.01
C PRO A 158 32.08 23.51 11.79
N LEU A 159 33.35 23.54 11.39
CA LEU A 159 34.16 22.33 11.13
C LEU A 159 34.39 21.49 12.39
N ASN A 160 34.53 22.12 13.56
CA ASN A 160 34.89 21.48 14.83
C ASN A 160 33.66 20.98 15.62
N ILE A 161 32.58 20.58 14.93
CA ILE A 161 31.37 20.07 15.55
C ILE A 161 31.57 18.61 16.01
N SER A 162 31.39 18.34 17.30
CA SER A 162 31.33 16.99 17.84
C SER A 162 30.03 16.29 17.41
N ARG A 163 29.99 14.95 17.47
CA ARG A 163 28.78 14.17 17.15
C ARG A 163 27.59 14.51 18.07
N GLU A 164 27.88 14.90 19.31
CA GLU A 164 26.91 15.36 20.31
C GLU A 164 26.38 16.76 19.93
N ASN A 165 27.27 17.71 19.62
CA ASN A 165 26.91 19.08 19.23
C ASN A 165 26.12 19.16 17.88
N MET A 166 26.00 18.06 17.14
CA MET A 166 25.11 17.97 15.96
C MET A 166 23.63 17.80 16.30
N GLN A 167 23.27 17.35 17.50
CA GLN A 167 21.89 16.96 17.82
C GLN A 167 21.03 18.17 18.19
N ASP A 168 21.53 19.07 19.04
CA ASP A 168 20.77 20.24 19.53
C ASP A 168 20.97 21.53 18.70
N SER A 169 21.55 21.42 17.51
CA SER A 169 21.90 22.57 16.69
C SER A 169 20.69 23.18 15.95
N SER A 170 20.37 24.44 16.24
CA SER A 170 19.37 25.22 15.51
C SER A 170 19.75 25.42 14.03
N LEU A 171 21.04 25.46 13.72
CA LEU A 171 21.58 25.51 12.36
C LEU A 171 21.31 24.21 11.60
N ILE A 172 21.50 23.03 12.23
CA ILE A 172 21.16 21.73 11.65
C ILE A 172 19.66 21.65 11.33
N ASN A 173 18.79 22.09 12.25
CA ASN A 173 17.35 22.12 12.04
C ASN A 173 16.94 23.09 10.91
N LYS A 174 17.62 24.24 10.77
CA LYS A 174 17.42 25.18 9.66
C LYS A 174 17.88 24.59 8.32
N LEU A 175 19.04 23.94 8.28
CA LEU A 175 19.60 23.27 7.11
C LEU A 175 18.69 22.12 6.64
N SER A 176 18.21 21.29 7.57
CA SER A 176 17.22 20.24 7.32
C SER A 176 15.98 20.77 6.62
N ARG A 177 15.33 21.80 7.19
CA ARG A 177 14.13 22.41 6.62
C ARG A 177 14.35 22.94 5.20
N VAL A 178 15.47 23.61 4.93
CA VAL A 178 15.79 24.15 3.60
C VAL A 178 16.02 23.03 2.59
N VAL A 179 16.83 22.02 2.94
CA VAL A 179 17.17 20.91 2.04
C VAL A 179 15.97 20.02 1.76
N VAL A 180 15.24 19.57 2.79
CA VAL A 180 14.06 18.70 2.63
C VAL A 180 12.97 19.42 1.83
N SER A 181 12.67 20.70 2.15
CA SER A 181 11.71 21.48 1.35
C SER A 181 12.16 21.66 -0.10
N LYS A 182 13.48 21.75 -0.38
CA LYS A 182 13.98 21.84 -1.76
C LYS A 182 13.82 20.51 -2.51
N ILE A 183 14.06 19.37 -1.86
CA ILE A 183 13.83 18.04 -2.45
C ILE A 183 12.34 17.88 -2.79
N LEU A 184 11.44 18.12 -1.81
CA LEU A 184 9.99 18.00 -2.01
C LEU A 184 9.47 18.94 -3.11
N LYS A 185 9.83 20.23 -3.09
CA LYS A 185 9.43 21.19 -4.15
C LYS A 185 9.98 20.83 -5.53
N THR A 186 11.11 20.13 -5.59
CA THR A 186 11.66 19.66 -6.87
C THR A 186 10.87 18.45 -7.39
N LEU A 187 10.43 17.54 -6.50
CA LEU A 187 9.48 16.48 -6.85
C LEU A 187 8.11 17.04 -7.25
N GLU A 188 7.58 18.06 -6.57
CA GLU A 188 6.31 18.71 -6.95
C GLU A 188 6.41 19.31 -8.37
N ARG A 189 7.54 19.94 -8.71
CA ARG A 189 7.80 20.45 -10.06
C ARG A 189 7.89 19.34 -11.11
N GLU A 190 8.60 18.25 -10.83
CA GLU A 190 8.66 17.10 -11.76
C GLU A 190 7.28 16.45 -11.95
N ALA A 191 6.45 16.44 -10.89
CA ALA A 191 5.09 15.91 -10.93
C ALA A 191 4.11 16.73 -11.78
N ASP A 192 4.25 18.07 -11.79
CA ASP A 192 3.48 18.96 -12.66
C ASP A 192 4.03 19.00 -14.11
N ILE A 193 5.29 18.60 -14.36
CA ILE A 193 5.91 18.59 -15.71
C ILE A 193 5.75 17.25 -16.44
N ASN A 194 5.93 16.12 -15.75
CA ASN A 194 5.88 14.79 -16.37
C ASN A 194 5.20 13.78 -15.41
N GLU A 195 3.88 13.67 -15.53
CA GLU A 195 3.05 12.80 -14.70
C GLU A 195 3.47 11.32 -14.80
N GLU A 196 3.86 10.82 -15.98
CA GLU A 196 4.26 9.41 -16.18
C GLU A 196 5.58 9.08 -15.47
N LYS A 197 6.61 9.93 -15.65
CA LYS A 197 7.89 9.80 -14.95
C LYS A 197 7.71 9.92 -13.43
N TYR A 198 6.82 10.80 -13.00
CA TYR A 198 6.47 10.93 -11.59
C TYR A 198 5.70 9.72 -11.05
N LEU A 199 4.83 9.08 -11.85
CA LEU A 199 4.16 7.84 -11.46
C LEU A 199 5.15 6.65 -11.37
N LYS A 200 6.20 6.61 -12.20
CA LYS A 200 7.31 5.65 -12.02
C LYS A 200 8.05 5.87 -10.69
N PHE A 201 8.35 7.11 -10.35
CA PHE A 201 8.90 7.47 -9.04
C PHE A 201 7.95 7.07 -7.89
N TYR A 202 6.68 7.44 -7.98
CA TYR A 202 5.70 7.19 -6.93
C TYR A 202 5.47 5.69 -6.72
N LYS A 203 5.40 4.88 -7.79
CA LYS A 203 5.32 3.41 -7.66
C LYS A 203 6.46 2.85 -6.79
N ASN A 204 7.67 3.37 -6.96
CA ASN A 204 8.87 2.89 -6.27
C ASN A 204 9.04 3.47 -4.84
N TYR A 205 8.56 4.69 -4.57
CA TYR A 205 8.85 5.43 -3.33
C TYR A 205 7.63 5.99 -2.58
N ASN A 206 6.39 5.63 -2.95
CA ASN A 206 5.19 6.13 -2.28
C ASN A 206 5.15 5.78 -0.79
N TYR A 207 5.61 4.59 -0.39
CA TYR A 207 5.62 4.18 1.02
C TYR A 207 6.47 5.15 1.86
N ASN A 208 7.59 5.61 1.32
CA ASN A 208 8.45 6.59 1.97
C ASN A 208 7.79 7.98 2.09
N LEU A 209 7.07 8.44 1.06
CA LEU A 209 6.30 9.68 1.15
C LEU A 209 5.17 9.59 2.20
N LYS A 210 4.56 8.41 2.33
CA LYS A 210 3.51 8.09 3.30
C LYS A 210 4.05 8.02 4.73
N GLU A 211 5.18 7.36 4.95
CA GLU A 211 5.97 7.43 6.19
C GLU A 211 6.27 8.90 6.57
N GLY A 212 6.66 9.72 5.61
CA GLY A 212 6.95 11.14 5.82
C GLY A 212 5.77 11.97 6.31
N VAL A 213 4.54 11.65 5.89
CA VAL A 213 3.32 12.29 6.42
C VAL A 213 3.13 11.92 7.89
N LEU A 214 3.30 10.64 8.22
CA LEU A 214 3.12 10.15 9.59
C LEU A 214 4.20 10.69 10.55
N GLU A 215 5.45 10.82 10.10
CA GLU A 215 6.56 11.38 10.90
C GLU A 215 6.45 12.92 11.08
N ASP A 216 6.04 13.66 10.03
CA ASP A 216 5.88 15.12 10.10
C ASP A 216 4.61 15.57 10.86
N SER A 217 3.65 14.68 11.06
CA SER A 217 2.34 14.92 11.70
C SER A 217 2.30 15.90 12.88
N ASN A 218 3.26 15.81 13.81
CA ASN A 218 3.34 16.66 14.99
C ASN A 218 4.00 18.03 14.74
N LYS A 219 4.77 18.17 13.65
CA LYS A 219 5.60 19.35 13.32
C LYS A 219 5.05 20.15 12.14
N ASN A 220 4.32 19.50 11.23
CA ASN A 220 3.69 20.08 10.04
C ASN A 220 4.64 20.95 9.19
N HIS A 221 5.93 20.58 9.12
CA HIS A 221 6.94 21.30 8.34
C HIS A 221 6.82 21.00 6.84
N TYR A 222 6.29 19.83 6.48
CA TYR A 222 6.30 19.27 5.14
C TYR A 222 4.91 18.81 4.66
N LYS A 223 3.93 18.65 5.55
CA LYS A 223 2.54 18.20 5.28
C LYS A 223 1.99 18.69 3.93
N ASN A 224 1.93 20.00 3.68
CA ASN A 224 1.37 20.55 2.44
C ASN A 224 2.08 20.05 1.15
N SER A 225 3.42 20.00 1.16
CA SER A 225 4.20 19.48 0.02
C SER A 225 4.01 17.98 -0.14
N LEU A 226 4.00 17.21 0.96
CA LEU A 226 3.75 15.77 0.93
C LEU A 226 2.35 15.45 0.37
N MET A 227 1.32 16.20 0.76
CA MET A 227 -0.04 16.05 0.23
C MET A 227 -0.14 16.29 -1.28
N ASN A 228 0.61 17.25 -1.82
CA ASN A 228 0.69 17.49 -3.27
C ASN A 228 1.42 16.36 -4.02
N LEU A 229 2.29 15.63 -3.34
CA LEU A 229 3.05 14.50 -3.88
C LEU A 229 2.29 13.16 -3.84
N LEU A 230 1.32 12.99 -2.94
CA LEU A 230 0.49 11.79 -2.88
C LEU A 230 -0.31 11.57 -4.17
N ARG A 231 -0.49 10.29 -4.51
CA ARG A 231 -1.35 9.82 -5.61
C ARG A 231 -2.20 8.64 -5.15
N PHE A 232 -3.48 8.66 -5.51
CA PHE A 232 -4.47 7.63 -5.19
C PHE A 232 -5.24 7.23 -6.44
N TYR A 233 -5.79 6.01 -6.49
CA TYR A 233 -6.44 5.53 -7.70
C TYR A 233 -7.89 6.04 -7.80
N SER A 234 -8.21 6.78 -8.86
CA SER A 234 -9.57 7.31 -9.11
C SER A 234 -10.43 6.31 -9.86
N ILE A 235 -11.65 6.04 -9.37
CA ILE A 235 -12.60 5.15 -10.05
C ILE A 235 -13.13 5.76 -11.36
N ASN A 236 -13.29 7.09 -11.43
CA ASN A 236 -13.86 7.75 -12.61
C ASN A 236 -12.80 8.01 -13.69
N GLN A 237 -11.56 8.35 -13.29
CA GLN A 237 -10.46 8.62 -14.22
C GLN A 237 -9.66 7.36 -14.57
N ASN A 238 -9.89 6.25 -13.87
CA ASN A 238 -9.23 4.95 -14.05
C ASN A 238 -7.68 4.99 -14.01
N LYS A 239 -7.11 6.02 -13.38
CA LYS A 239 -5.67 6.16 -13.15
C LYS A 239 -5.36 6.68 -11.74
N PHE A 240 -4.09 6.64 -11.36
CA PHE A 240 -3.60 7.35 -10.19
C PHE A 240 -3.62 8.87 -10.43
N ILE A 241 -4.18 9.61 -9.48
CA ILE A 241 -4.31 11.07 -9.52
C ILE A 241 -3.89 11.72 -8.21
N SER A 242 -3.55 13.01 -8.26
CA SER A 242 -3.31 13.86 -7.09
C SER A 242 -4.61 14.34 -6.42
N LEU A 243 -4.52 14.71 -5.15
CA LEU A 243 -5.59 15.41 -4.44
C LEU A 243 -5.99 16.73 -5.13
N LYS A 244 -5.00 17.42 -5.74
CA LYS A 244 -5.19 18.60 -6.60
C LYS A 244 -6.12 18.30 -7.78
N GLN A 245 -5.91 17.19 -8.49
CA GLN A 245 -6.77 16.77 -9.61
C GLN A 245 -8.15 16.30 -9.14
N TYR A 246 -8.26 15.63 -7.99
CA TYR A 246 -9.56 15.22 -7.43
C TYR A 246 -10.43 16.44 -7.05
N VAL A 247 -9.88 17.40 -6.28
CA VAL A 247 -10.63 18.59 -5.85
C VAL A 247 -11.00 19.50 -7.03
N ASN A 248 -10.12 19.63 -8.03
CA ASN A 248 -10.43 20.37 -9.26
C ASN A 248 -11.57 19.72 -10.08
N ASN A 249 -11.93 18.46 -9.81
CA ASN A 249 -12.97 17.69 -10.49
C ASN A 249 -14.24 17.49 -9.62
N PHE A 250 -14.41 18.24 -8.53
CA PHE A 250 -15.65 18.26 -7.73
C PHE A 250 -16.89 18.54 -8.59
N ARG A 251 -18.02 17.91 -8.26
CA ARG A 251 -19.31 18.04 -8.97
C ARG A 251 -20.45 18.26 -7.97
N ASN A 252 -21.61 18.71 -8.43
CA ASN A 252 -22.88 18.69 -7.66
C ASN A 252 -22.78 19.33 -6.25
N ASN A 253 -22.01 20.41 -6.11
CA ASN A 253 -21.71 21.07 -4.83
C ASN A 253 -21.02 20.18 -3.76
N GLN A 254 -20.32 19.13 -4.20
CA GLN A 254 -19.44 18.29 -3.39
C GLN A 254 -18.47 19.14 -2.56
N LYS A 255 -18.31 18.80 -1.28
CA LYS A 255 -17.39 19.45 -0.34
C LYS A 255 -16.29 18.51 0.13
N ASN A 256 -16.51 17.20 0.08
CA ASN A 256 -15.64 16.20 0.70
C ASN A 256 -14.95 15.26 -0.29
N ILE A 257 -13.81 14.70 0.12
CA ILE A 257 -13.01 13.75 -0.64
C ILE A 257 -13.37 12.34 -0.21
N TYR A 258 -14.08 11.62 -1.08
CA TYR A 258 -14.52 10.26 -0.81
C TYR A 258 -13.41 9.27 -1.11
N TYR A 259 -13.21 8.31 -0.20
CA TYR A 259 -12.22 7.25 -0.35
C TYR A 259 -12.76 5.88 0.07
N PHE A 260 -12.08 4.81 -0.34
CA PHE A 260 -12.37 3.45 0.13
C PHE A 260 -11.09 2.62 0.30
N SER A 261 -10.94 1.97 1.46
CA SER A 261 -9.84 1.05 1.75
C SER A 261 -10.15 -0.35 1.22
N ALA A 262 -9.38 -0.80 0.22
CA ALA A 262 -9.51 -2.16 -0.33
C ALA A 262 -8.24 -2.59 -1.07
N ASN A 263 -7.64 -3.70 -0.65
CA ASN A 263 -6.36 -4.21 -1.17
C ASN A 263 -6.43 -4.74 -2.63
N ASP A 264 -7.60 -4.71 -3.28
CA ASP A 264 -7.77 -5.00 -4.72
C ASP A 264 -8.78 -4.04 -5.36
N LYS A 265 -8.47 -3.59 -6.59
CA LYS A 265 -9.31 -2.68 -7.38
C LYS A 265 -10.68 -3.29 -7.72
N ASN A 266 -10.75 -4.58 -8.02
CA ASN A 266 -11.98 -5.21 -8.49
C ASN A 266 -12.94 -5.47 -7.31
N VAL A 267 -12.41 -5.89 -6.16
CA VAL A 267 -13.15 -5.91 -4.88
C VAL A 267 -13.67 -4.51 -4.55
N ALA A 268 -12.83 -3.47 -4.66
CA ALA A 268 -13.24 -2.10 -4.42
C ALA A 268 -14.39 -1.64 -5.32
N LEU A 269 -14.27 -1.85 -6.63
CA LEU A 269 -15.28 -1.44 -7.61
C LEU A 269 -16.60 -2.22 -7.48
N ASN A 270 -16.56 -3.49 -7.06
CA ASN A 270 -17.75 -4.30 -6.88
C ASN A 270 -18.33 -4.23 -5.45
N SER A 271 -17.80 -3.36 -4.59
CA SER A 271 -18.33 -3.15 -3.25
C SER A 271 -19.70 -2.47 -3.27
N PRO A 272 -20.68 -2.93 -2.46
CA PRO A 272 -21.96 -2.27 -2.26
C PRO A 272 -21.87 -0.79 -1.85
N TYR A 273 -20.83 -0.38 -1.11
CA TYR A 273 -20.63 1.02 -0.73
C TYR A 273 -20.39 1.93 -1.94
N MET A 274 -19.95 1.36 -3.06
CA MET A 274 -19.65 2.06 -4.31
C MET A 274 -20.90 2.35 -5.17
N GLU A 275 -22.04 1.69 -4.88
CA GLU A 275 -23.30 1.85 -5.62
C GLU A 275 -23.76 3.33 -5.75
N PRO A 276 -23.89 4.11 -4.66
CA PRO A 276 -24.38 5.48 -4.77
C PRO A 276 -23.42 6.42 -5.50
N PHE A 277 -22.11 6.26 -5.28
CA PHE A 277 -21.07 7.09 -5.91
C PHE A 277 -21.02 6.88 -7.42
N LYS A 278 -21.06 5.63 -7.87
CA LYS A 278 -21.20 5.27 -9.29
C LYS A 278 -22.47 5.88 -9.90
N LYS A 279 -23.61 5.75 -9.22
CA LYS A 279 -24.90 6.27 -9.72
C LYS A 279 -24.91 7.79 -9.87
N GLN A 280 -24.27 8.52 -8.94
CA GLN A 280 -24.16 9.99 -8.99
C GLN A 280 -22.96 10.49 -9.81
N ASN A 281 -22.12 9.60 -10.36
CA ASN A 281 -20.89 9.94 -11.07
C ASN A 281 -19.96 10.84 -10.22
N ILE A 282 -19.90 10.54 -8.91
CA ILE A 282 -19.00 11.15 -7.93
C ILE A 282 -17.77 10.25 -7.82
N ASP A 283 -16.58 10.85 -7.82
CA ASP A 283 -15.33 10.08 -7.82
C ASP A 283 -14.97 9.59 -6.42
N VAL A 284 -14.25 8.47 -6.34
CA VAL A 284 -13.78 7.87 -5.09
C VAL A 284 -12.32 7.48 -5.26
N LEU A 285 -11.50 7.83 -4.28
CA LEU A 285 -10.09 7.45 -4.21
C LEU A 285 -9.95 6.07 -3.56
N LEU A 286 -9.44 5.09 -4.30
CA LEU A 286 -9.11 3.80 -3.73
C LEU A 286 -7.78 3.88 -2.98
N LEU A 287 -7.80 3.44 -1.74
CA LEU A 287 -6.65 3.22 -0.89
C LEU A 287 -6.28 1.73 -0.99
N LEU A 288 -5.13 1.45 -1.61
CA LEU A 288 -4.72 0.10 -2.00
C LEU A 288 -3.62 -0.46 -1.09
N GLU A 289 -2.92 0.41 -0.34
CA GLU A 289 -1.86 0.04 0.59
C GLU A 289 -2.35 0.18 2.04
N GLU A 290 -2.00 -0.75 2.94
CA GLU A 290 -2.48 -0.73 4.34
C GLU A 290 -2.07 0.53 5.14
N ILE A 291 -1.06 1.27 4.67
CA ILE A 291 -0.60 2.54 5.25
C ILE A 291 -1.46 3.75 4.83
N ASP A 292 -2.19 3.67 3.70
CA ASP A 292 -2.91 4.81 3.10
C ASP A 292 -3.97 5.40 4.03
N GLU A 293 -4.65 4.53 4.79
CA GLU A 293 -5.74 4.95 5.68
C GLU A 293 -5.21 5.73 6.89
N PHE A 294 -4.10 5.29 7.48
CA PHE A 294 -3.41 6.03 8.54
C PHE A 294 -2.91 7.40 8.04
N VAL A 295 -2.48 7.47 6.78
CA VAL A 295 -2.10 8.74 6.13
C VAL A 295 -3.31 9.67 6.02
N LEU A 296 -4.45 9.22 5.49
CA LEU A 296 -5.63 10.10 5.39
C LEU A 296 -6.19 10.52 6.75
N MET A 297 -6.21 9.62 7.74
CA MET A 297 -6.58 9.96 9.12
C MET A 297 -5.67 11.04 9.74
N ASN A 298 -4.37 11.04 9.40
CA ASN A 298 -3.42 12.05 9.86
C ASN A 298 -3.56 13.38 9.10
N LEU A 299 -3.90 13.31 7.81
CA LEU A 299 -4.10 14.49 6.98
C LEU A 299 -5.39 15.25 7.35
N GLN A 300 -6.48 14.55 7.64
CA GLN A 300 -7.83 15.03 8.01
C GLN A 300 -8.57 15.80 6.91
N THR A 301 -7.94 16.81 6.30
CA THR A 301 -8.50 17.66 5.25
C THR A 301 -7.47 17.98 4.16
N TYR A 302 -7.92 18.32 2.95
CA TYR A 302 -7.09 18.95 1.91
C TYR A 302 -7.86 20.08 1.23
N LYS A 303 -7.37 21.32 1.35
CA LYS A 303 -8.09 22.55 0.93
C LYS A 303 -9.51 22.59 1.52
N ASP A 304 -9.58 22.48 2.84
CA ASP A 304 -10.81 22.49 3.67
C ASP A 304 -11.80 21.32 3.45
N ALA A 305 -11.70 20.58 2.33
CA ALA A 305 -12.43 19.34 2.11
C ALA A 305 -11.98 18.22 3.04
N LYS A 306 -12.92 17.55 3.73
CA LYS A 306 -12.63 16.41 4.62
C LYS A 306 -12.37 15.14 3.82
N PHE A 307 -11.56 14.22 4.35
CA PHE A 307 -11.52 12.84 3.86
C PHE A 307 -12.66 12.03 4.50
N VAL A 308 -13.48 11.35 3.70
CA VAL A 308 -14.68 10.60 4.15
C VAL A 308 -14.66 9.19 3.54
N SER A 309 -14.65 8.15 4.37
CA SER A 309 -14.68 6.77 3.90
C SER A 309 -16.11 6.31 3.58
N ILE A 310 -16.31 5.72 2.40
CA ILE A 310 -17.65 5.35 1.90
C ILE A 310 -18.34 4.20 2.68
N ASP A 311 -17.56 3.42 3.43
CA ASP A 311 -17.99 2.29 4.25
C ASP A 311 -18.41 2.67 5.68
N THR A 312 -18.29 3.95 6.04
CA THR A 312 -18.85 4.48 7.29
C THR A 312 -20.38 4.57 7.22
N SER A 313 -21.02 4.71 8.39
CA SER A 313 -22.44 5.06 8.47
C SER A 313 -22.65 6.47 7.93
N GLN A 314 -23.60 6.65 7.02
CA GLN A 314 -23.92 7.96 6.45
C GLN A 314 -24.35 8.96 7.54
N ASN A 315 -23.45 9.89 7.83
CA ASN A 315 -23.59 10.96 8.81
C ASN A 315 -23.56 12.34 8.11
N GLU A 316 -23.42 13.41 8.89
CA GLU A 316 -23.36 14.80 8.41
C GLU A 316 -22.19 15.11 7.46
N ASP A 317 -21.18 14.23 7.35
CA ASP A 317 -20.02 14.40 6.46
C ASP A 317 -20.27 13.90 5.02
N PHE A 318 -21.42 13.29 4.72
CA PHE A 318 -21.81 12.94 3.36
C PHE A 318 -22.56 14.10 2.70
N ASP A 319 -22.09 14.52 1.52
CA ASP A 319 -22.75 15.56 0.72
C ASP A 319 -24.17 15.13 0.32
N GLU A 320 -25.11 16.09 0.28
CA GLU A 320 -26.52 15.86 -0.04
C GLU A 320 -26.72 15.11 -1.37
N ALA A 321 -25.85 15.32 -2.35
CA ALA A 321 -25.88 14.61 -3.63
C ALA A 321 -25.74 13.08 -3.45
N VAL A 322 -24.92 12.63 -2.50
CA VAL A 322 -24.77 11.20 -2.16
C VAL A 322 -25.96 10.73 -1.33
N LEU A 323 -26.38 11.50 -0.33
CA LEU A 323 -27.50 11.14 0.57
C LEU A 323 -28.85 11.05 -0.15
N ASN A 324 -29.06 11.85 -1.20
CA ASN A 324 -30.32 11.91 -1.95
C ASN A 324 -30.36 10.95 -3.15
N THR A 325 -29.34 10.10 -3.33
CA THR A 325 -29.10 9.30 -4.56
C THR A 325 -30.30 8.56 -5.12
N ASN A 326 -31.19 8.03 -4.27
CA ASN A 326 -32.39 7.29 -4.68
C ASN A 326 -33.71 8.04 -4.48
N LYS A 327 -33.72 9.21 -3.81
CA LYS A 327 -34.96 9.95 -3.53
C LYS A 327 -35.70 10.34 -4.82
N ASN A 328 -34.97 10.75 -5.85
CA ASN A 328 -35.56 11.19 -7.14
C ASN A 328 -36.04 10.02 -8.03
N ASP A 329 -35.63 8.78 -7.76
CA ASP A 329 -36.13 7.59 -8.48
C ASP A 329 -37.45 7.08 -7.87
N ASN A 330 -37.71 7.38 -6.59
CA ASN A 330 -38.86 6.88 -5.85
C ASN A 330 -40.19 7.45 -6.38
N GLU A 331 -40.18 8.59 -7.10
CA GLU A 331 -41.36 9.09 -7.82
C GLU A 331 -41.76 8.23 -9.04
N LYS A 332 -40.87 7.35 -9.52
CA LYS A 332 -41.05 6.59 -10.78
C LYS A 332 -41.13 5.08 -10.58
N LYS A 333 -41.10 4.58 -9.34
CA LYS A 333 -41.25 3.15 -9.02
C LYS A 333 -42.39 2.94 -8.02
N GLN A 334 -43.37 2.13 -8.40
CA GLN A 334 -44.27 1.45 -7.46
C GLN A 334 -43.50 0.34 -6.70
N SER A 335 -42.45 0.71 -5.97
CA SER A 335 -41.74 -0.20 -5.08
C SER A 335 -42.53 -0.40 -3.80
N ILE A 336 -42.55 -1.65 -3.31
CA ILE A 336 -43.21 -2.03 -2.06
C ILE A 336 -42.38 -1.48 -0.89
N PHE A 337 -42.61 -0.22 -0.54
CA PHE A 337 -41.99 0.40 0.63
C PHE A 337 -42.66 -0.10 1.91
N PHE A 338 -41.85 -0.61 2.83
CA PHE A 338 -42.26 -0.81 4.21
C PHE A 338 -42.67 0.53 4.84
N ASN A 339 -43.84 0.57 5.49
CA ASN A 339 -44.20 1.67 6.38
C ASN A 339 -43.34 1.64 7.67
N ASP A 340 -43.39 2.68 8.49
CA ASP A 340 -42.52 2.79 9.67
C ASP A 340 -42.78 1.72 10.75
N GLU A 341 -43.97 1.11 10.79
CA GLU A 341 -44.28 0.00 11.70
C GLU A 341 -43.65 -1.30 11.20
N GLN A 342 -43.81 -1.59 9.90
CA GLN A 342 -43.17 -2.73 9.23
C GLN A 342 -41.65 -2.64 9.27
N LYS A 343 -41.09 -1.43 9.14
CA LYS A 343 -39.65 -1.18 9.34
C LYS A 343 -39.23 -1.56 10.76
N LYS A 344 -39.89 -1.04 11.80
CA LYS A 344 -39.60 -1.37 13.21
C LYS A 344 -39.75 -2.86 13.51
N GLU A 345 -40.80 -3.50 12.98
CA GLU A 345 -41.04 -4.94 13.14
C GLU A 345 -39.90 -5.78 12.52
N LEU A 346 -39.46 -5.43 11.30
CA LEU A 346 -38.37 -6.15 10.64
C LEU A 346 -37.02 -5.90 11.33
N GLN A 347 -36.75 -4.66 11.78
CA GLN A 347 -35.55 -4.34 12.58
C GLN A 347 -35.51 -5.17 13.88
N ALA A 348 -36.64 -5.28 14.59
CA ALA A 348 -36.75 -6.09 15.80
C ALA A 348 -36.53 -7.59 15.52
N TYR A 349 -37.08 -8.12 14.42
CA TYR A 349 -36.87 -9.51 14.02
C TYR A 349 -35.39 -9.81 13.67
N PHE A 350 -34.75 -8.96 12.84
CA PHE A 350 -33.32 -9.08 12.54
C PHE A 350 -32.47 -8.99 13.81
N LYS A 351 -32.81 -8.09 14.74
CA LYS A 351 -32.16 -7.98 16.04
C LYS A 351 -32.27 -9.24 16.89
N GLN A 352 -33.46 -9.85 16.95
CA GLN A 352 -33.69 -11.10 17.67
C GLN A 352 -32.87 -12.26 17.09
N VAL A 353 -32.76 -12.36 15.75
CA VAL A 353 -32.05 -13.45 15.08
C VAL A 353 -30.52 -13.30 15.14
N LEU A 354 -29.99 -12.08 15.11
CA LEU A 354 -28.55 -11.80 15.11
C LEU A 354 -27.95 -11.64 16.52
N GLY A 355 -28.76 -11.23 17.50
CA GLY A 355 -28.35 -11.08 18.89
C GLY A 355 -27.13 -10.16 19.06
N SER A 356 -26.13 -10.62 19.82
CA SER A 356 -24.89 -9.88 20.09
C SER A 356 -23.97 -9.68 18.88
N LYS A 357 -24.21 -10.36 17.74
CA LYS A 357 -23.39 -10.19 16.54
C LYS A 357 -23.54 -8.81 15.89
N CYS A 358 -24.66 -8.12 16.11
CA CYS A 358 -25.08 -6.94 15.35
C CYS A 358 -25.55 -5.82 16.29
N SER A 359 -24.76 -4.76 16.43
CA SER A 359 -24.99 -3.70 17.42
C SER A 359 -26.16 -2.78 17.09
N ASP A 360 -26.53 -2.62 15.82
CA ASP A 360 -27.79 -1.96 15.41
C ASP A 360 -28.31 -2.48 14.05
N VAL A 361 -29.60 -2.29 13.74
CA VAL A 361 -30.20 -2.63 12.45
C VAL A 361 -31.02 -1.45 11.94
N LYS A 362 -30.73 -0.96 10.74
CA LYS A 362 -31.35 0.23 10.13
C LYS A 362 -31.79 -0.06 8.69
N PHE A 363 -32.70 0.74 8.17
CA PHE A 363 -32.92 0.83 6.72
C PHE A 363 -32.05 1.92 6.12
N SER A 364 -31.57 1.71 4.90
CA SER A 364 -30.64 2.60 4.21
C SER A 364 -31.05 2.77 2.76
N GLU A 365 -31.45 3.98 2.40
CA GLU A 365 -31.91 4.34 1.05
C GLU A 365 -30.73 4.53 0.07
N ARG A 366 -29.47 4.25 0.46
CA ARG A 366 -28.28 4.39 -0.40
C ARG A 366 -28.02 3.23 -1.34
N LEU A 367 -28.53 2.05 -0.99
CA LEU A 367 -28.35 0.82 -1.77
C LEU A 367 -29.32 0.78 -2.94
N THR A 368 -28.87 0.24 -4.08
CA THR A 368 -29.66 0.10 -5.30
C THR A 368 -29.83 -1.36 -5.69
N THR A 369 -28.73 -2.08 -5.82
CA THR A 369 -28.69 -3.50 -6.20
C THR A 369 -28.39 -4.43 -5.03
N SER A 370 -27.68 -3.95 -4.01
CA SER A 370 -27.32 -4.77 -2.85
C SER A 370 -28.48 -4.90 -1.84
N PRO A 371 -28.65 -6.08 -1.20
CA PRO A 371 -29.70 -6.30 -0.21
C PRO A 371 -29.40 -5.65 1.16
N ALA A 372 -28.13 -5.63 1.57
CA ALA A 372 -27.69 -5.08 2.84
C ALA A 372 -26.18 -4.80 2.85
N VAL A 373 -25.72 -3.98 3.80
CA VAL A 373 -24.31 -3.69 4.09
C VAL A 373 -24.07 -3.56 5.61
N VAL A 374 -22.82 -3.64 6.07
CA VAL A 374 -22.48 -3.51 7.51
C VAL A 374 -21.51 -2.37 7.75
N THR A 375 -21.99 -1.32 8.42
CA THR A 375 -21.19 -0.15 8.81
C THR A 375 -20.74 -0.23 10.28
N GLY A 376 -19.76 0.57 10.66
CA GLY A 376 -19.40 0.72 12.07
C GLY A 376 -18.30 1.75 12.29
N PHE A 377 -17.90 1.91 13.55
CA PHE A 377 -16.97 2.96 13.98
C PHE A 377 -15.54 2.80 13.42
N LEU A 378 -15.10 1.56 13.18
CA LEU A 378 -13.82 1.27 12.53
C LEU A 378 -14.01 0.57 11.18
N SER A 379 -13.15 0.91 10.24
CA SER A 379 -12.93 0.19 8.97
C SER A 379 -12.31 -1.19 9.19
N PRO A 380 -12.22 -2.04 8.14
CA PRO A 380 -11.61 -3.37 8.24
C PRO A 380 -10.11 -3.30 8.58
N THR A 381 -9.39 -2.34 8.01
CA THR A 381 -7.96 -2.09 8.26
C THR A 381 -7.72 -1.79 9.72
N LEU A 382 -8.48 -0.86 10.31
CA LEU A 382 -8.32 -0.50 11.72
C LEU A 382 -8.79 -1.61 12.66
N ARG A 383 -9.86 -2.36 12.33
CA ARG A 383 -10.25 -3.56 13.09
C ARG A 383 -9.14 -4.61 13.13
N LYS A 384 -8.50 -4.87 11.97
CA LYS A 384 -7.36 -5.81 11.85
C LYS A 384 -6.19 -5.36 12.71
N VAL A 385 -5.77 -4.08 12.60
CA VAL A 385 -4.63 -3.53 13.36
C VAL A 385 -4.93 -3.48 14.86
N MET A 386 -6.12 -3.02 15.27
CA MET A 386 -6.56 -3.01 16.67
C MET A 386 -6.55 -4.42 17.27
N LYS A 387 -7.13 -5.42 16.57
CA LYS A 387 -7.12 -6.82 17.02
C LYS A 387 -5.71 -7.43 17.04
N ALA A 388 -4.80 -7.02 16.16
CA ALA A 388 -3.42 -7.48 16.17
C ALA A 388 -2.59 -6.87 17.31
N THR A 389 -2.67 -5.55 17.52
CA THR A 389 -1.96 -4.89 18.62
C THR A 389 -2.47 -5.36 19.98
N MET A 390 -3.79 -5.53 20.14
CA MET A 390 -4.38 -6.02 21.39
C MET A 390 -4.12 -7.51 21.68
N LYS A 391 -3.86 -8.35 20.65
CA LYS A 391 -3.39 -9.73 20.85
C LYS A 391 -1.93 -9.80 21.30
N ASN A 392 -1.12 -8.79 20.97
CA ASN A 392 0.29 -8.72 21.35
C ASN A 392 0.51 -7.91 22.65
N SER A 393 -0.50 -7.17 23.13
CA SER A 393 -0.48 -6.60 24.47
C SER A 393 -0.93 -7.64 25.48
N ASP A 394 0.04 -8.32 26.09
CA ASP A 394 -0.17 -9.13 27.31
C ASP A 394 -0.60 -8.23 28.48
N PHE A 395 -1.88 -7.83 28.49
CA PHE A 395 -2.58 -7.31 29.67
C PHE A 395 -2.88 -8.48 30.62
N ASN A 396 -1.82 -9.19 31.00
CA ASN A 396 -1.80 -10.38 31.83
C ASN A 396 -1.82 -10.01 33.33
N ASP A 397 -2.55 -8.94 33.65
CA ASP A 397 -2.62 -8.34 34.99
C ASP A 397 -3.99 -8.60 35.62
N ASN A 398 -3.97 -9.02 36.88
CA ASN A 398 -4.99 -9.88 37.49
C ASN A 398 -6.24 -9.09 37.94
N THR A 399 -7.00 -8.57 36.97
CA THR A 399 -8.29 -7.90 37.22
C THR A 399 -9.43 -8.61 36.47
N ASN A 400 -10.52 -8.93 37.19
CA ASN A 400 -11.60 -9.79 36.71
C ASN A 400 -12.57 -9.10 35.72
N ASN A 401 -12.04 -8.46 34.67
CA ASN A 401 -12.80 -7.72 33.64
C ASN A 401 -12.96 -8.52 32.33
N SER A 402 -13.57 -9.70 32.42
CA SER A 402 -14.00 -10.50 31.26
C SER A 402 -14.89 -9.73 30.27
N ASN A 403 -15.61 -8.71 30.76
CA ASN A 403 -16.43 -7.80 29.97
C ASN A 403 -15.62 -7.02 28.90
N ASN A 404 -14.35 -6.68 29.16
CA ASN A 404 -13.51 -6.00 28.17
C ASN A 404 -13.19 -6.92 26.98
N MET A 405 -12.82 -8.19 27.25
CA MET A 405 -12.52 -9.17 26.20
C MET A 405 -13.71 -9.37 25.24
N ASN A 406 -14.94 -9.40 25.78
CA ASN A 406 -16.17 -9.57 25.01
C ASN A 406 -16.49 -8.36 24.10
N MET A 407 -16.21 -7.13 24.55
CA MET A 407 -16.39 -5.91 23.74
C MET A 407 -15.47 -5.85 22.51
N PHE A 408 -14.27 -6.43 22.59
CA PHE A 408 -13.29 -6.38 21.50
C PHE A 408 -13.35 -7.57 20.53
N GLN A 409 -13.97 -8.69 20.94
CA GLN A 409 -14.37 -9.74 20.00
C GLN A 409 -15.46 -9.22 19.05
N ASN A 410 -16.58 -8.73 19.62
CA ASN A 410 -17.73 -8.21 18.88
C ASN A 410 -17.71 -6.67 18.75
N LEU A 411 -16.68 -6.13 18.10
CA LEU A 411 -16.60 -4.69 17.80
C LEU A 411 -17.86 -4.20 17.05
N PRO A 412 -18.54 -3.12 17.50
CA PRO A 412 -19.82 -2.67 16.95
C PRO A 412 -19.92 -2.63 15.42
N ALA A 413 -21.08 -3.08 14.94
CA ALA A 413 -21.43 -3.34 13.55
C ALA A 413 -22.95 -3.13 13.36
N THR A 414 -23.33 -2.20 12.50
CA THR A 414 -24.71 -1.86 12.17
C THR A 414 -25.08 -2.48 10.83
N LEU A 415 -26.11 -3.32 10.79
CA LEU A 415 -26.65 -3.84 9.52
C LEU A 415 -27.60 -2.79 8.91
N GLU A 416 -27.27 -2.33 7.72
CA GLU A 416 -28.10 -1.45 6.90
C GLU A 416 -28.82 -2.28 5.82
N LEU A 417 -30.15 -2.28 5.82
CA LEU A 417 -31.01 -3.02 4.91
C LEU A 417 -31.53 -2.13 3.77
N ASN A 418 -31.53 -2.65 2.54
CA ASN A 418 -32.22 -2.04 1.41
C ASN A 418 -33.72 -2.35 1.50
N PRO A 419 -34.61 -1.35 1.72
CA PRO A 419 -36.05 -1.61 1.86
C PRO A 419 -36.71 -2.12 0.57
N SER A 420 -36.11 -1.84 -0.59
CA SER A 420 -36.68 -2.19 -1.90
C SER A 420 -36.26 -3.57 -2.42
N HIS A 421 -35.28 -4.22 -1.79
CA HIS A 421 -34.64 -5.41 -2.34
C HIS A 421 -35.45 -6.69 -2.05
N THR A 422 -35.67 -7.52 -3.08
CA THR A 422 -36.55 -8.71 -3.04
C THR A 422 -36.23 -9.68 -1.89
N ILE A 423 -34.96 -9.88 -1.53
CA ILE A 423 -34.58 -10.69 -0.35
C ILE A 423 -35.16 -10.13 0.95
N VAL A 424 -35.11 -8.81 1.16
CA VAL A 424 -35.55 -8.16 2.41
C VAL A 424 -37.08 -8.18 2.51
N THR A 425 -37.80 -7.93 1.42
CA THR A 425 -39.26 -8.09 1.35
C THR A 425 -39.69 -9.56 1.52
N SER A 426 -38.94 -10.51 0.96
CA SER A 426 -39.21 -11.94 1.15
C SER A 426 -39.03 -12.37 2.61
N ILE A 427 -37.97 -11.93 3.30
CA ILE A 427 -37.75 -12.20 4.73
C ILE A 427 -38.91 -11.65 5.57
N TYR A 428 -39.42 -10.45 5.28
CA TYR A 428 -40.55 -9.86 5.99
C TYR A 428 -41.82 -10.74 5.93
N HIS A 429 -42.11 -11.36 4.78
CA HIS A 429 -43.22 -12.31 4.67
C HIS A 429 -42.89 -13.67 5.31
N LEU A 430 -41.70 -14.21 5.05
CA LEU A 430 -41.28 -15.53 5.54
C LEU A 430 -41.19 -15.59 7.06
N LYS A 431 -40.90 -14.49 7.77
CA LYS A 431 -40.88 -14.48 9.26
C LYS A 431 -42.22 -14.91 9.89
N ASN A 432 -43.32 -14.79 9.15
CA ASN A 432 -44.66 -15.17 9.60
C ASN A 432 -45.10 -16.56 9.07
N THR A 433 -44.55 -17.04 7.95
CA THR A 433 -45.00 -18.27 7.27
C THR A 433 -44.00 -19.43 7.33
N ASN A 434 -42.70 -19.14 7.47
CA ASN A 434 -41.62 -20.13 7.60
C ASN A 434 -40.43 -19.51 8.37
N GLN A 435 -40.54 -19.52 9.70
CA GLN A 435 -39.58 -18.87 10.60
C GLN A 435 -38.15 -19.41 10.49
N GLU A 436 -37.97 -20.72 10.26
CA GLU A 436 -36.63 -21.31 10.14
C GLU A 436 -35.91 -20.86 8.85
N VAL A 437 -36.62 -20.80 7.71
CA VAL A 437 -36.05 -20.25 6.47
C VAL A 437 -35.79 -18.75 6.60
N ALA A 438 -36.70 -17.98 7.21
CA ALA A 438 -36.49 -16.55 7.44
C ALA A 438 -35.25 -16.26 8.31
N LYS A 439 -35.07 -17.03 9.40
CA LYS A 439 -33.93 -16.98 10.32
C LYS A 439 -32.62 -17.31 9.61
N LEU A 440 -32.60 -18.38 8.80
CA LEU A 440 -31.43 -18.77 8.01
C LEU A 440 -31.06 -17.68 6.97
N LEU A 441 -32.06 -17.10 6.29
CA LEU A 441 -31.86 -16.00 5.35
C LEU A 441 -31.33 -14.73 6.02
N VAL A 442 -31.83 -14.36 7.21
CA VAL A 442 -31.28 -13.23 8.00
C VAL A 442 -29.82 -13.45 8.37
N GLN A 443 -29.47 -14.65 8.83
CA GLN A 443 -28.09 -14.97 9.20
C GLN A 443 -27.15 -14.97 7.99
N GLN A 444 -27.55 -15.56 6.86
CA GLN A 444 -26.73 -15.52 5.64
C GLN A 444 -26.63 -14.11 5.04
N LEU A 445 -27.69 -13.30 5.12
CA LEU A 445 -27.66 -11.90 4.65
C LEU A 445 -26.69 -11.06 5.50
N TYR A 446 -26.69 -11.23 6.82
CA TYR A 446 -25.70 -10.57 7.69
C TYR A 446 -24.28 -11.01 7.37
N ASP A 447 -24.04 -12.31 7.24
CA ASP A 447 -22.71 -12.84 6.93
C ASP A 447 -22.23 -12.37 5.54
N ASN A 448 -23.09 -12.34 4.52
CA ASN A 448 -22.78 -11.77 3.20
C ASN A 448 -22.40 -10.29 3.28
N ALA A 449 -23.11 -9.51 4.10
CA ALA A 449 -22.79 -8.10 4.31
C ALA A 449 -21.47 -7.92 5.09
N CYS A 450 -21.12 -8.83 6.01
CA CYS A 450 -19.81 -8.89 6.67
C CYS A 450 -18.65 -9.27 5.71
N ILE A 451 -18.91 -10.09 4.69
CA ILE A 451 -17.94 -10.37 3.60
C ILE A 451 -17.73 -9.11 2.75
N ALA A 452 -18.83 -8.46 2.31
CA ALA A 452 -18.77 -7.22 1.53
C ALA A 452 -18.13 -6.06 2.29
N ALA A 453 -18.24 -6.06 3.62
CA ALA A 453 -17.55 -5.16 4.53
C ALA A 453 -16.12 -5.61 4.89
N GLY A 454 -15.63 -6.78 4.47
CA GLY A 454 -14.28 -7.25 4.79
C GLY A 454 -14.01 -7.56 6.28
N ILE A 455 -15.05 -7.69 7.12
CA ILE A 455 -14.93 -7.88 8.58
C ILE A 455 -15.17 -9.32 9.05
N LEU A 456 -15.48 -10.25 8.15
CA LEU A 456 -15.68 -11.67 8.50
C LEU A 456 -14.35 -12.34 8.89
N GLU A 457 -14.27 -12.85 10.12
CA GLU A 457 -13.01 -13.43 10.65
C GLU A 457 -12.69 -14.84 10.10
N ASP A 458 -13.70 -15.70 9.94
CA ASP A 458 -13.51 -17.07 9.44
C ASP A 458 -14.61 -17.44 8.42
N PRO A 459 -14.28 -17.53 7.11
CA PRO A 459 -15.25 -17.91 6.08
C PRO A 459 -15.73 -19.36 6.19
N ARG A 460 -15.05 -20.23 6.96
CA ARG A 460 -15.49 -21.62 7.17
C ARG A 460 -16.76 -21.68 8.04
N SER A 461 -17.01 -20.65 8.86
CA SER A 461 -18.25 -20.52 9.67
C SER A 461 -19.53 -20.37 8.82
N LEU A 462 -19.39 -20.12 7.51
CA LEU A 462 -20.50 -20.05 6.56
C LEU A 462 -21.00 -21.44 6.14
N LEU A 463 -20.13 -22.45 6.15
CA LEU A 463 -20.32 -23.70 5.40
C LEU A 463 -21.60 -24.47 5.79
N SER A 464 -21.97 -24.52 7.08
CA SER A 464 -23.23 -25.16 7.51
C SER A 464 -24.44 -24.49 6.85
N LYS A 465 -24.55 -23.16 6.98
CA LYS A 465 -25.68 -22.38 6.45
C LYS A 465 -25.75 -22.41 4.93
N LEU A 466 -24.59 -22.39 4.25
CA LEU A 466 -24.52 -22.56 2.80
C LEU A 466 -24.99 -23.95 2.36
N ASN A 467 -24.63 -25.01 3.10
CA ASN A 467 -25.12 -26.37 2.83
C ASN A 467 -26.61 -26.52 3.13
N GLU A 468 -27.12 -25.87 4.19
CA GLU A 468 -28.56 -25.83 4.51
C GLU A 468 -29.37 -25.11 3.42
N LEU A 469 -28.88 -23.96 2.92
CA LEU A 469 -29.49 -23.24 1.81
C LEU A 469 -29.41 -24.03 0.48
N LEU A 470 -28.30 -24.72 0.23
CA LEU A 470 -28.15 -25.61 -0.93
C LEU A 470 -29.15 -26.78 -0.86
N LEU A 471 -29.31 -27.39 0.31
CA LEU A 471 -30.27 -28.48 0.54
C LEU A 471 -31.73 -28.00 0.42
N LEU A 472 -32.06 -26.81 0.92
CA LEU A 472 -33.38 -26.19 0.71
C LEU A 472 -33.64 -25.93 -0.78
N THR A 473 -32.64 -25.41 -1.51
CA THR A 473 -32.73 -25.16 -2.95
C THR A 473 -32.91 -26.46 -3.74
N ALA A 474 -32.16 -27.51 -3.40
CA ALA A 474 -32.29 -28.83 -4.03
C ALA A 474 -33.65 -29.49 -3.74
N ARG A 475 -34.15 -29.41 -2.50
CA ARG A 475 -35.49 -29.89 -2.14
C ARG A 475 -36.60 -29.13 -2.86
N TYR A 476 -36.47 -27.81 -2.97
CA TYR A 476 -37.40 -26.99 -3.74
C TYR A 476 -37.42 -27.43 -5.21
N ALA A 477 -36.24 -27.51 -5.85
CA ALA A 477 -36.12 -27.93 -7.24
C ALA A 477 -36.66 -29.35 -7.50
N TYR A 478 -36.48 -30.29 -6.57
CA TYR A 478 -37.02 -31.65 -6.67
C TYR A 478 -38.56 -31.71 -6.61
N HIS A 479 -39.20 -30.77 -5.91
CA HIS A 479 -40.66 -30.68 -5.82
C HIS A 479 -41.27 -29.60 -6.73
N TYR A 480 -40.45 -28.89 -7.52
CA TYR A 480 -40.90 -27.83 -8.42
C TYR A 480 -41.22 -28.40 -9.81
N GLU A 481 -42.43 -28.93 -9.96
CA GLU A 481 -42.94 -29.29 -11.28
C GLU A 481 -42.99 -28.07 -12.19
N LYS A 482 -42.27 -28.17 -13.31
CA LYS A 482 -42.22 -27.12 -14.33
C LYS A 482 -43.55 -27.12 -15.09
N LYS A 483 -44.46 -26.21 -14.73
CA LYS A 483 -45.69 -25.97 -15.51
C LYS A 483 -45.33 -25.42 -16.89
N ASP A 484 -45.31 -26.30 -17.90
CA ASP A 484 -45.13 -25.89 -19.28
C ASP A 484 -46.32 -25.05 -19.76
N ILE A 485 -46.01 -23.92 -20.40
CA ILE A 485 -47.01 -23.00 -20.95
C ILE A 485 -47.40 -23.50 -22.34
N GLN A 486 -48.42 -24.37 -22.40
CA GLN A 486 -49.05 -24.81 -23.65
C GLN A 486 -50.49 -24.27 -23.78
N GLU A 487 -50.62 -22.96 -23.97
CA GLU A 487 -51.85 -22.36 -24.50
C GLU A 487 -51.51 -21.27 -25.53
N ASN A 488 -51.55 -21.61 -26.82
CA ASN A 488 -52.35 -20.92 -27.86
C ASN A 488 -51.99 -21.41 -29.29
N THR A 489 -52.68 -22.46 -29.74
CA THR A 489 -53.05 -22.63 -31.16
C THR A 489 -54.53 -23.02 -31.20
N LYS A 490 -55.38 -22.08 -31.60
CA LYS A 490 -56.83 -22.30 -31.72
C LYS A 490 -57.21 -22.90 -33.07
N ASP A 491 -58.40 -23.47 -33.10
CA ASP A 491 -58.98 -24.29 -34.16
C ASP A 491 -59.04 -23.59 -35.54
N GLN A 492 -58.72 -24.35 -36.60
CA GLN A 492 -59.52 -24.41 -37.82
C GLN A 492 -59.49 -25.83 -38.41
N PRO A 493 -60.64 -26.41 -38.85
CA PRO A 493 -60.71 -27.72 -39.48
C PRO A 493 -60.69 -27.66 -41.02
N ILE A 494 -60.02 -28.61 -41.68
CA ILE A 494 -60.11 -28.85 -43.14
C ILE A 494 -60.14 -30.38 -43.41
N ASP A 495 -60.79 -30.76 -44.50
CA ASP A 495 -61.28 -32.11 -44.86
C ASP A 495 -60.24 -33.16 -45.33
N VAL A 496 -60.45 -34.40 -44.85
CA VAL A 496 -60.62 -35.68 -45.59
C VAL A 496 -59.58 -36.13 -46.66
N LYS A 497 -59.14 -37.40 -46.50
CA LYS A 497 -58.37 -38.30 -47.42
C LYS A 497 -56.85 -38.02 -47.55
N ASP A 498 -56.01 -39.01 -47.87
CA ASP A 498 -56.29 -40.35 -48.45
C ASP A 498 -55.45 -41.51 -47.86
N ASN A 499 -55.71 -42.74 -48.31
CA ASN A 499 -55.03 -43.98 -47.91
C ASN A 499 -53.65 -44.19 -48.58
N THR A 500 -52.66 -44.68 -47.83
CA THR A 500 -51.80 -45.85 -48.15
C THR A 500 -50.94 -46.19 -46.92
N MET A 501 -51.19 -47.32 -46.25
CA MET A 501 -50.51 -48.62 -46.43
C MET A 501 -49.05 -48.67 -45.95
N ALA A 502 -48.75 -49.69 -45.14
CA ALA A 502 -47.44 -49.93 -44.52
C ALA A 502 -46.47 -50.66 -45.48
N ILE A 503 -45.20 -50.74 -45.08
CA ILE A 503 -44.38 -51.94 -45.29
C ILE A 503 -43.38 -52.13 -44.14
N ASP A 504 -43.12 -53.41 -43.90
CA ASP A 504 -42.39 -54.03 -42.80
C ASP A 504 -40.85 -53.79 -42.76
N ASN A 505 -40.35 -53.56 -41.54
CA ASN A 505 -39.38 -54.41 -40.81
C ASN A 505 -38.07 -54.97 -41.46
N ILE A 506 -37.04 -55.00 -40.60
CA ILE A 506 -36.09 -56.13 -40.34
C ILE A 506 -34.75 -56.27 -41.14
N VAL A 507 -33.67 -55.84 -40.46
CA VAL A 507 -32.47 -56.62 -40.04
C VAL A 507 -31.27 -56.93 -41.01
N ASN A 508 -30.06 -56.70 -40.48
CA ASN A 508 -28.72 -57.25 -40.86
C ASN A 508 -28.11 -56.84 -42.23
N THR A 509 -26.78 -56.90 -42.47
CA THR A 509 -25.60 -57.28 -41.64
C THR A 509 -24.33 -56.48 -42.02
N LYS A 510 -23.24 -56.67 -41.24
CA LYS A 510 -21.80 -56.41 -41.53
C LYS A 510 -21.42 -56.51 -43.03
N GLU A 511 -20.42 -55.80 -43.59
CA GLU A 511 -18.97 -55.96 -43.31
C GLU A 511 -18.05 -54.83 -43.87
N ASN A 512 -16.99 -54.54 -43.11
CA ASN A 512 -15.56 -54.32 -43.46
C ASN A 512 -15.08 -53.38 -44.60
N ASN A 513 -14.16 -52.47 -44.21
CA ASN A 513 -12.92 -51.99 -44.87
C ASN A 513 -13.01 -51.42 -46.31
N THR A 514 -12.39 -50.27 -46.61
CA THR A 514 -10.93 -50.03 -46.57
C THR A 514 -10.55 -48.53 -46.51
N ASN A 515 -9.34 -48.24 -45.98
CA ASN A 515 -8.36 -47.18 -46.33
C ASN A 515 -8.81 -45.70 -46.43
N ASP A 516 -8.00 -44.68 -46.13
CA ASP A 516 -6.58 -44.61 -45.72
C ASP A 516 -6.30 -43.33 -44.85
N ASP A 517 -5.05 -42.89 -44.79
CA ASP A 517 -4.57 -41.56 -44.32
C ASP A 517 -4.42 -41.31 -42.81
N SER A 518 -3.30 -41.87 -42.33
CA SER A 518 -2.35 -41.28 -41.36
C SER A 518 -1.93 -39.81 -41.73
N VAL A 519 -1.26 -38.97 -40.92
CA VAL A 519 -0.52 -39.13 -39.65
C VAL A 519 -0.19 -37.75 -39.00
N MET A 520 0.32 -37.75 -37.74
CA MET A 520 0.81 -36.59 -36.93
C MET A 520 -0.28 -35.66 -36.32
N LYS A 521 -0.04 -34.97 -35.18
CA LYS A 521 1.19 -34.82 -34.36
C LYS A 521 0.88 -34.66 -32.86
N GLU A 522 1.87 -34.94 -32.01
CA GLU A 522 1.81 -34.79 -30.55
C GLU A 522 1.99 -33.34 -30.07
N ALA A 523 1.41 -33.02 -28.90
CA ALA A 523 1.87 -31.94 -28.02
C ALA A 523 1.35 -32.15 -26.58
N GLN A 524 2.01 -33.01 -25.78
CA GLN A 524 1.86 -32.96 -24.33
C GLN A 524 2.65 -31.75 -23.79
N SER A 525 2.12 -31.05 -22.78
CA SER A 525 2.87 -30.05 -22.02
C SER A 525 2.76 -30.33 -20.52
N SER A 526 3.91 -30.47 -19.87
CA SER A 526 4.04 -30.70 -18.43
C SER A 526 4.15 -29.37 -17.69
N ASN A 527 3.48 -29.28 -16.54
CA ASN A 527 3.71 -28.23 -15.54
C ASN A 527 4.30 -28.87 -14.27
N LEU A 528 5.46 -28.37 -13.85
CA LEU A 528 6.10 -28.58 -12.55
C LEU A 528 6.96 -27.36 -12.24
#